data_AF-A0A165WGT4-F1
#
_entry.id   AF-A0A165WGT4-F1
#
_cell.length_a   1.000
_cell.length_b   1.000
_cell.length_c   1.000
_cell.angle_alpha   90.00
_cell.angle_beta   90.00
_cell.angle_gamma   90.00
#
_symmetry.space_group_name_H-M   'P 1'
#
loop_
_entity.id
_entity.type
_entity.pdbx_description
1 polymer ?
#
loop_
_entity_poly.entity_id
_entity_poly.type
_entity_poly.pdbx_seq_one_letter_code
_entity_poly.pdbx_strand_id
1 'polypeptide(L)'
;MCNAMGQMTVPFAGRSMIWAGDFAQLPPIDGKRLFNIDVDSTVHTTNALKSQKANIGRALWHQVTDVVILKQNMRQQNDSKEDNEYRRVLENLRYNSCTYEDVEVLKKRVASKFNPEVNLQSDDFRHSSMITGRNHCRDKVNEIGCRAFAKDTGQELVSFYSLDTLRSVSASTGDKSGRKPSTKKISGQAGRLPDRLQDAVWSVDATHSKHHAGVLHLCLNMPVLIKHNVATELCITNGAEGKVVGWKSREIGRNRRTLEVLFVEL
;
A
#
# COMPACT_ATOMS: atom_id res chain seq x y z
N MET A 1 9.99 -5.74 -22.46
CA MET A 1 9.15 -6.55 -23.37
C MET A 1 9.69 -6.47 -24.80
N CYS A 2 9.66 -5.32 -25.47
CA CYS A 2 10.19 -5.16 -26.85
C CYS A 2 11.66 -5.58 -27.00
N ASN A 3 12.56 -5.10 -26.13
CA ASN A 3 13.98 -5.52 -26.13
C ASN A 3 14.17 -7.02 -25.87
N ALA A 4 13.30 -7.62 -25.05
CA ALA A 4 13.40 -9.05 -24.71
C ALA A 4 12.91 -9.95 -25.85
N MET A 5 12.13 -9.41 -26.79
CA MET A 5 11.52 -10.17 -27.89
C MET A 5 12.00 -9.74 -29.28
N GLY A 6 12.97 -8.83 -29.36
CA GLY A 6 13.56 -8.39 -30.63
C GLY A 6 12.63 -7.60 -31.56
N GLN A 7 11.43 -7.23 -31.10
CA GLN A 7 10.43 -6.50 -31.89
C GLN A 7 10.23 -5.11 -31.31
N MET A 8 10.87 -4.12 -31.93
CA MET A 8 10.91 -2.73 -31.45
C MET A 8 9.87 -1.82 -32.10
N THR A 9 9.36 -2.20 -33.28
CA THR A 9 8.47 -1.36 -34.11
C THR A 9 7.00 -1.72 -33.98
N VAL A 10 6.69 -2.92 -33.48
CA VAL A 10 5.31 -3.39 -33.30
C VAL A 10 4.82 -2.99 -31.91
N PRO A 11 3.64 -2.35 -31.80
CA PRO A 11 3.01 -2.06 -30.52
C PRO A 11 2.98 -3.30 -29.63
N PHE A 12 3.40 -3.15 -28.37
CA PHE A 12 3.45 -4.23 -27.38
C PHE A 12 4.19 -5.50 -27.85
N ALA A 13 5.13 -5.39 -28.79
CA ALA A 13 5.82 -6.52 -29.42
C ALA A 13 4.86 -7.58 -29.99
N GLY A 14 3.77 -7.13 -30.63
CA GLY A 14 2.81 -7.98 -31.32
C GLY A 14 1.90 -8.80 -30.39
N ARG A 15 1.78 -8.41 -29.11
CA ARG A 15 0.94 -9.11 -28.14
C ARG A 15 -0.46 -8.50 -28.09
N SER A 16 -1.46 -9.36 -27.98
CA SER A 16 -2.82 -8.96 -27.61
C SER A 16 -2.81 -8.45 -26.18
N MET A 17 -3.35 -7.26 -25.99
CA MET A 17 -3.39 -6.58 -24.70
C MET A 17 -4.85 -6.45 -24.26
N ILE A 18 -5.13 -6.82 -23.01
CA ILE A 18 -6.41 -6.59 -22.36
C ILE A 18 -6.15 -5.65 -21.20
N TRP A 19 -6.82 -4.51 -21.20
CA TRP A 19 -6.83 -3.57 -20.07
C TRP A 19 -8.18 -3.66 -19.39
N ALA A 20 -8.15 -3.84 -18.07
CA ALA A 20 -9.32 -3.80 -17.22
C ALA A 20 -9.07 -2.80 -16.09
N GLY A 21 -10.07 -1.99 -15.79
CA GLY A 21 -9.98 -0.97 -14.77
C GLY A 21 -11.20 -0.07 -14.76
N ASP A 22 -11.19 0.88 -13.85
CA ASP A 22 -12.26 1.84 -13.68
C ASP A 22 -11.68 3.26 -13.59
N PHE A 23 -12.05 4.11 -14.55
CA PHE A 23 -11.54 5.49 -14.63
C PHE A 23 -12.04 6.41 -13.50
N ALA A 24 -13.06 5.99 -12.75
CA ALA A 24 -13.54 6.71 -11.57
C ALA A 24 -12.73 6.38 -10.30
N GLN A 25 -11.77 5.45 -10.36
CA GLN A 25 -10.89 5.13 -9.22
C GLN A 25 -9.72 6.11 -9.10
N LEU A 26 -8.85 5.86 -8.12
CA LEU A 26 -7.70 6.71 -7.83
C LEU A 26 -6.78 6.87 -9.06
N PRO A 27 -6.33 8.10 -9.34
CA PRO A 27 -5.37 8.32 -10.41
C PRO A 27 -4.02 7.66 -10.11
N PRO A 28 -3.19 7.42 -11.13
CA PRO A 28 -1.81 7.00 -10.92
C PRO A 28 -1.05 7.96 -9.99
N ILE A 29 -0.36 7.42 -9.00
CA ILE A 29 0.51 8.19 -8.10
C ILE A 29 1.66 8.78 -8.93
N ASP A 30 1.86 10.10 -8.87
CA ASP A 30 2.89 10.86 -9.60
C ASP A 30 2.90 10.69 -11.13
N GLY A 31 1.81 10.18 -11.71
CA GLY A 31 1.64 9.92 -13.14
C GLY A 31 0.51 10.74 -13.77
N LYS A 32 0.59 10.93 -15.10
CA LYS A 32 -0.54 11.48 -15.87
C LYS A 32 -1.48 10.35 -16.29
N ARG A 33 -2.79 10.61 -16.27
CA ARG A 33 -3.81 9.71 -16.83
C ARG A 33 -3.63 9.68 -18.35
N LEU A 34 -3.46 8.51 -18.96
CA LEU A 34 -3.21 8.38 -20.40
C LEU A 34 -4.39 8.84 -21.26
N PHE A 35 -5.59 8.78 -20.71
CA PHE A 35 -6.84 9.25 -21.33
C PHE A 35 -7.10 10.74 -21.14
N ASN A 36 -6.28 11.47 -20.37
CA ASN A 36 -6.52 12.90 -20.18
C ASN A 36 -6.16 13.67 -21.46
N ILE A 37 -6.97 14.70 -21.76
CA ILE A 37 -6.78 15.54 -22.94
C ILE A 37 -5.51 16.39 -22.79
N ASP A 38 -5.18 16.79 -21.55
CA ASP A 38 -4.04 17.66 -21.18
C ASP A 38 -2.65 16.98 -21.19
N VAL A 39 -2.53 15.75 -21.69
CA VAL A 39 -1.21 15.19 -21.98
C VAL A 39 -0.70 15.87 -23.25
N ASP A 40 -0.08 17.02 -23.05
CA ASP A 40 0.39 17.90 -24.11
C ASP A 40 1.04 17.12 -25.28
N SER A 41 0.45 17.22 -26.47
CA SER A 41 0.91 16.56 -27.69
C SER A 41 2.26 17.14 -28.18
N THR A 42 2.70 18.23 -27.55
CA THR A 42 3.96 18.92 -27.83
C THR A 42 5.15 18.05 -27.47
N VAL A 43 5.94 17.74 -28.50
CA VAL A 43 7.28 17.19 -28.34
C VAL A 43 8.11 18.24 -27.61
N HIS A 44 8.31 18.07 -26.30
CA HIS A 44 9.22 18.94 -25.56
C HIS A 44 10.63 18.78 -26.14
N THR A 45 11.23 19.91 -26.52
CA THR A 45 12.63 20.01 -26.95
C THR A 45 13.62 19.74 -25.82
N THR A 46 13.16 19.72 -24.57
CA THR A 46 13.95 19.34 -23.40
C THR A 46 13.91 17.82 -23.20
N ASN A 47 15.06 17.22 -22.87
CA ASN A 47 15.30 15.78 -22.62
C ASN A 47 14.54 15.20 -21.40
N ALA A 48 13.31 15.62 -21.16
CA ALA A 48 12.46 15.11 -20.08
C ALA A 48 11.94 13.71 -20.46
N LEU A 49 12.76 12.69 -20.19
CA LEU A 49 12.44 11.27 -20.40
C LEU A 49 11.03 10.88 -19.89
N LYS A 50 10.59 11.47 -18.77
CA LYS A 50 9.26 11.22 -18.19
C LYS A 50 8.12 11.69 -19.11
N SER A 51 8.28 12.84 -19.77
CA SER A 51 7.27 13.38 -20.68
C SER A 51 7.21 12.58 -21.99
N GLN A 52 8.37 12.22 -22.54
CA GLN A 52 8.46 11.36 -23.73
C GLN A 52 7.78 10.00 -23.50
N LYS A 53 8.03 9.37 -22.34
CA LYS A 53 7.35 8.11 -21.95
C LYS A 53 5.83 8.27 -21.84
N ALA A 54 5.34 9.39 -21.31
CA ALA A 54 3.92 9.67 -21.21
C ALA A 54 3.27 9.84 -22.60
N ASN A 55 3.93 10.54 -23.52
CA ASN A 55 3.44 10.74 -24.89
C ASN A 55 3.40 9.43 -25.68
N ILE A 56 4.44 8.58 -25.56
CA ILE A 56 4.44 7.24 -26.15
C ILE A 56 3.32 6.39 -25.54
N GLY A 57 3.16 6.42 -24.21
CA GLY A 57 2.08 5.70 -23.52
C GLY A 57 0.69 6.13 -24.00
N ARG A 58 0.48 7.43 -24.24
CA ARG A 58 -0.76 7.97 -24.81
C ARG A 58 -0.97 7.49 -26.25
N ALA A 59 0.06 7.55 -27.09
CA ALA A 59 -0.02 7.09 -28.47
C ALA A 59 -0.37 5.59 -28.55
N LEU A 60 0.20 4.77 -27.67
CA LEU A 60 -0.15 3.34 -27.54
C LEU A 60 -1.58 3.14 -27.02
N TRP A 61 -2.04 3.96 -26.07
CA TRP A 61 -3.41 3.90 -25.57
C TRP A 61 -4.46 4.23 -26.64
N HIS A 62 -4.17 5.15 -27.55
CA HIS A 62 -5.06 5.47 -28.69
C HIS A 62 -5.11 4.39 -29.78
N GLN A 63 -4.26 3.37 -29.71
CA GLN A 63 -4.34 2.21 -30.62
C GLN A 63 -5.35 1.16 -30.16
N VAL A 64 -5.97 1.35 -28.98
CA VAL A 64 -7.03 0.47 -28.50
C VAL A 64 -8.29 0.69 -29.33
N THR A 65 -8.73 -0.35 -30.04
CA THR A 65 -9.87 -0.31 -30.96
C THR A 65 -11.19 -0.71 -30.30
N ASP A 66 -11.12 -1.64 -29.35
CA ASP A 66 -12.29 -2.29 -28.78
C ASP A 66 -12.48 -1.89 -27.32
N VAL A 67 -13.66 -1.36 -27.01
CA VAL A 67 -14.03 -0.93 -25.65
C VAL A 67 -15.28 -1.68 -25.20
N VAL A 68 -15.17 -2.44 -24.12
CA VAL A 68 -16.30 -3.15 -23.49
C VAL A 68 -16.62 -2.48 -22.16
N ILE A 69 -17.88 -2.03 -22.00
CA ILE A 69 -18.37 -1.42 -20.76
C ILE A 69 -19.30 -2.42 -20.06
N LEU A 70 -18.88 -2.92 -18.90
CA LEU A 70 -19.71 -3.75 -18.04
C LEU A 70 -20.71 -2.87 -17.27
N LYS A 71 -22.00 -3.21 -17.32
CA LYS A 71 -23.08 -2.42 -16.68
C LYS A 71 -23.64 -3.05 -15.40
N GLN A 72 -23.52 -4.37 -15.24
CA GLN A 72 -24.09 -5.07 -14.09
C GLN A 72 -23.10 -5.09 -12.92
N ASN A 73 -23.53 -4.58 -11.76
CA ASN A 73 -22.76 -4.62 -10.53
C ASN A 73 -22.95 -5.99 -9.83
N MET A 74 -21.87 -6.74 -9.68
CA MET A 74 -21.89 -8.08 -9.06
C MET A 74 -21.56 -8.05 -7.56
N ARG A 75 -21.23 -6.90 -6.98
CA ARG A 75 -20.87 -6.75 -5.56
C ARG A 75 -22.11 -6.50 -4.66
N GLN A 76 -23.18 -5.94 -5.23
CA GLN A 76 -24.44 -5.60 -4.54
C GLN A 76 -25.64 -6.19 -5.31
N GLN A 77 -25.75 -7.52 -5.28
CA GLN A 77 -26.76 -8.26 -6.06
C GLN A 77 -28.14 -8.30 -5.41
N ASN A 78 -28.24 -7.93 -4.13
CA ASN A 78 -29.51 -7.90 -3.43
C ASN A 78 -30.41 -6.80 -4.02
N ASP A 79 -31.69 -7.15 -4.17
CA ASP A 79 -32.73 -6.27 -4.72
C ASP A 79 -33.54 -5.56 -3.62
N SER A 80 -32.96 -5.42 -2.43
CA SER A 80 -33.61 -4.64 -1.37
C SER A 80 -33.73 -3.16 -1.78
N LYS A 81 -34.72 -2.45 -1.21
CA LYS A 81 -34.88 -1.02 -1.47
C LYS A 81 -33.62 -0.24 -1.08
N GLU A 82 -33.00 -0.59 0.04
CA GLU A 82 -31.76 0.05 0.52
C GLU A 82 -30.58 -0.18 -0.42
N ASP A 83 -30.43 -1.40 -0.95
CA ASP A 83 -29.36 -1.73 -1.90
C ASP A 83 -29.54 -0.98 -3.23
N ASN A 84 -30.79 -0.86 -3.70
CA ASN A 84 -31.12 -0.06 -4.87
C ASN A 84 -30.79 1.43 -4.66
N GLU A 85 -31.16 2.00 -3.51
CA GLU A 85 -30.82 3.38 -3.14
C GLU A 85 -29.29 3.57 -3.10
N TYR A 86 -28.57 2.65 -2.47
CA TYR A 86 -27.12 2.75 -2.35
C TYR A 86 -26.40 2.57 -3.71
N ARG A 87 -26.90 1.68 -4.58
CA ARG A 87 -26.38 1.55 -5.96
C ARG A 87 -26.51 2.86 -6.73
N ARG A 88 -27.65 3.55 -6.61
CA ARG A 88 -27.84 4.88 -7.22
C ARG A 88 -26.84 5.91 -6.69
N VAL A 89 -26.62 5.93 -5.37
CA VAL A 89 -25.62 6.83 -4.75
C VAL A 89 -24.22 6.58 -5.34
N LEU A 90 -23.81 5.31 -5.47
CA LEU A 90 -22.49 4.96 -6.02
C LEU A 90 -22.35 5.36 -7.50
N GLU A 91 -23.41 5.20 -8.30
CA GLU A 91 -23.44 5.65 -9.69
C GLU A 91 -23.33 7.17 -9.80
N ASN A 92 -24.05 7.92 -8.96
CA ASN A 92 -23.96 9.37 -8.93
C ASN A 92 -22.58 9.86 -8.44
N LEU A 93 -21.98 9.20 -7.44
CA LEU A 93 -20.62 9.50 -6.99
C LEU A 93 -19.60 9.30 -8.11
N ARG A 94 -19.74 8.25 -8.92
CA ARG A 94 -18.87 7.95 -10.06
C ARG A 94 -18.83 9.10 -11.07
N TYR A 95 -19.97 9.74 -11.31
CA TYR A 95 -20.10 10.83 -12.29
C TYR A 95 -20.10 12.24 -11.67
N ASN A 96 -19.83 12.34 -10.37
CA ASN A 96 -19.89 13.60 -9.63
C ASN A 96 -21.26 14.32 -9.77
N SER A 97 -22.34 13.54 -9.74
CA SER A 97 -23.73 13.98 -9.92
C SER A 97 -24.60 13.70 -8.69
N CYS A 98 -24.00 13.69 -7.49
CA CYS A 98 -24.71 13.43 -6.25
C CYS A 98 -25.83 14.44 -5.98
N THR A 99 -27.00 13.94 -5.60
CA THR A 99 -28.13 14.77 -5.19
C THR A 99 -28.20 14.93 -3.67
N TYR A 100 -29.13 15.75 -3.19
CA TYR A 100 -29.37 15.91 -1.76
C TYR A 100 -29.84 14.59 -1.12
N GLU A 101 -30.69 13.84 -1.82
CA GLU A 101 -31.19 12.53 -1.38
C GLU A 101 -30.04 11.53 -1.19
N ASP A 102 -29.04 11.57 -2.08
CA ASP A 102 -27.86 10.70 -1.98
C ASP A 102 -27.04 10.99 -0.72
N VAL A 103 -26.88 12.28 -0.39
CA VAL A 103 -26.19 12.72 0.83
C VAL A 103 -26.94 12.24 2.08
N GLU A 104 -28.27 12.34 2.09
CA GLU A 104 -29.08 11.86 3.21
C GLU A 104 -28.98 10.33 3.37
N VAL A 105 -28.93 9.56 2.27
CA VAL A 105 -28.68 8.11 2.33
C VAL A 105 -27.31 7.82 2.98
N LEU A 106 -26.26 8.56 2.61
CA LEU A 106 -24.93 8.37 3.22
C LEU A 106 -24.90 8.76 4.71
N LYS A 107 -25.60 9.83 5.10
CA LYS A 107 -25.68 10.26 6.50
C LYS A 107 -26.30 9.21 7.42
N LYS A 108 -27.24 8.40 6.92
CA LYS A 108 -27.79 7.24 7.66
C LYS A 108 -26.75 6.18 8.02
N ARG A 109 -25.56 6.20 7.42
CA ARG A 109 -24.46 5.27 7.74
C ARG A 109 -23.36 5.91 8.59
N VAL A 110 -23.48 7.19 8.93
CA VAL A 110 -22.50 7.88 9.79
C VAL A 110 -22.79 7.57 11.25
N ALA A 111 -21.82 6.95 11.93
CA ALA A 111 -21.86 6.74 13.36
C ALA A 111 -21.84 8.10 14.09
N SER A 112 -22.92 8.43 14.79
CA SER A 112 -23.04 9.67 15.53
C SER A 112 -24.09 9.56 16.64
N LYS A 113 -24.13 10.52 17.56
CA LYS A 113 -25.18 10.60 18.59
C LYS A 113 -26.59 10.70 17.99
N PHE A 114 -26.70 11.23 16.77
CA PHE A 114 -27.96 11.40 16.05
C PHE A 114 -28.36 10.16 15.24
N ASN A 115 -27.52 9.12 15.23
CA ASN A 115 -27.74 7.88 14.52
C ASN A 115 -27.30 6.68 15.39
N PRO A 116 -28.05 6.37 16.47
CA PRO A 116 -27.67 5.35 17.44
C PRO A 116 -27.71 3.93 16.87
N GLU A 117 -28.37 3.73 15.72
CA GLU A 117 -28.44 2.43 15.05
C GLU A 117 -27.10 1.99 14.46
N VAL A 118 -26.21 2.94 14.15
CA VAL A 118 -24.83 2.65 13.73
C VAL A 118 -23.95 2.51 14.96
N ASN A 119 -23.98 1.33 15.57
CA ASN A 119 -23.18 1.01 16.75
C ASN A 119 -21.81 0.44 16.38
N LEU A 120 -20.76 1.28 16.45
CA LEU A 120 -19.37 0.87 16.23
C LEU A 120 -18.83 -0.13 17.28
N GLN A 121 -19.52 -0.32 18.40
CA GLN A 121 -19.17 -1.31 19.43
C GLN A 121 -19.84 -2.66 19.19
N SER A 122 -20.67 -2.80 18.14
CA SER A 122 -21.23 -4.10 17.79
C SER A 122 -20.16 -5.04 17.26
N ASP A 123 -20.39 -6.35 17.42
CA ASP A 123 -19.46 -7.39 16.96
C ASP A 123 -19.26 -7.35 15.43
N ASP A 124 -20.20 -6.80 14.67
CA ASP A 124 -20.10 -6.63 13.21
C ASP A 124 -18.93 -5.73 12.78
N PHE A 125 -18.53 -4.78 13.63
CA PHE A 125 -17.37 -3.91 13.38
C PHE A 125 -16.12 -4.35 14.11
N ARG A 126 -16.20 -5.38 14.95
CA ARG A 126 -15.09 -5.85 15.75
C ARG A 126 -14.08 -6.58 14.87
N HIS A 127 -12.84 -6.10 14.91
CA HIS A 127 -11.74 -6.58 14.05
C HIS A 127 -11.95 -6.38 12.53
N SER A 128 -12.95 -5.59 12.14
CA SER A 128 -13.21 -5.27 10.74
C SER A 128 -12.16 -4.33 10.17
N SER A 129 -11.87 -4.48 8.87
CA SER A 129 -10.89 -3.65 8.16
C SER A 129 -11.31 -2.18 8.14
N MET A 130 -10.41 -1.29 8.55
CA MET A 130 -10.63 0.16 8.54
C MET A 130 -9.83 0.83 7.43
N ILE A 131 -10.52 1.63 6.61
CA ILE A 131 -9.90 2.45 5.57
C ILE A 131 -9.69 3.86 6.12
N THR A 132 -8.49 4.39 5.99
CA THR A 132 -8.15 5.76 6.42
C THR A 132 -7.56 6.54 5.26
N GLY A 133 -7.78 7.86 5.24
CA GLY A 133 -7.28 8.72 4.16
C GLY A 133 -5.77 8.96 4.17
N ARG A 134 -5.07 8.62 5.27
CA ARG A 134 -3.62 8.87 5.41
C ARG A 134 -2.94 7.72 6.15
N ASN A 135 -1.73 7.38 5.73
CA ASN A 135 -0.95 6.29 6.32
C ASN A 135 -0.71 6.45 7.84
N HIS A 136 -0.49 7.67 8.32
CA HIS A 136 -0.27 7.93 9.75
C HIS A 136 -1.52 7.59 10.59
N CYS A 137 -2.72 7.83 10.07
CA CYS A 137 -3.96 7.45 10.73
C CYS A 137 -4.09 5.93 10.79
N ARG A 138 -3.85 5.23 9.68
CA ARG A 138 -3.82 3.76 9.65
C ARG A 138 -2.84 3.21 10.70
N ASP A 139 -1.61 3.72 10.72
CA ASP A 139 -0.57 3.21 11.61
C ASP A 139 -0.97 3.40 13.09
N LYS A 140 -1.59 4.53 13.44
CA LYS A 140 -2.12 4.75 14.80
C LYS A 140 -3.34 3.89 15.14
N VAL A 141 -4.26 3.72 14.19
CA VAL A 141 -5.42 2.83 14.33
C VAL A 141 -4.94 1.39 14.56
N ASN A 142 -3.96 0.93 13.80
CA ASN A 142 -3.37 -0.40 13.98
C ASN A 142 -2.66 -0.55 15.32
N GLU A 143 -1.93 0.48 15.79
CA GLU A 143 -1.29 0.44 17.12
C GLU A 143 -2.32 0.22 18.25
N ILE A 144 -3.46 0.91 18.19
CA ILE A 144 -4.56 0.75 19.15
C ILE A 144 -5.25 -0.62 18.93
N GLY A 145 -5.47 -0.98 17.67
CA GLY A 145 -6.11 -2.23 17.24
C GLY A 145 -5.35 -3.47 17.69
N CYS A 146 -4.02 -3.49 17.58
CA CYS A 146 -3.18 -4.60 18.07
C CYS A 146 -3.38 -4.84 19.57
N ARG A 147 -3.44 -3.78 20.38
CA ARG A 147 -3.66 -3.87 21.83
C ARG A 147 -5.08 -4.33 22.16
N ALA A 148 -6.06 -3.78 21.46
CA ALA A 148 -7.46 -4.17 21.61
C ALA A 148 -7.66 -5.65 21.24
N PHE A 149 -7.14 -6.09 20.10
CA PHE A 149 -7.21 -7.48 19.63
C PHE A 149 -6.58 -8.47 20.62
N ALA A 150 -5.39 -8.14 21.14
CA ALA A 150 -4.73 -8.99 22.13
C ALA A 150 -5.55 -9.11 23.42
N LYS A 151 -6.10 -7.99 23.91
CA LYS A 151 -6.99 -7.97 25.08
C LYS A 151 -8.27 -8.77 24.84
N ASP A 152 -8.88 -8.60 23.68
CA ASP A 152 -10.14 -9.23 23.29
C ASP A 152 -10.02 -10.75 23.14
N THR A 153 -8.85 -11.21 22.69
CA THR A 153 -8.55 -12.63 22.53
C THR A 153 -7.87 -13.26 23.76
N GLY A 154 -7.61 -12.48 24.82
CA GLY A 154 -6.93 -12.95 26.03
C GLY A 154 -5.46 -13.36 25.79
N GLN A 155 -4.82 -12.80 24.78
CA GLN A 155 -3.46 -13.14 24.37
C GLN A 155 -2.45 -12.07 24.79
N GLU A 156 -1.20 -12.47 24.96
CA GLU A 156 -0.09 -11.53 25.14
C GLU A 156 0.32 -10.92 23.79
N LEU A 157 0.50 -9.60 23.77
CA LEU A 157 1.02 -8.90 22.60
C LEU A 157 2.55 -8.92 22.61
N VAL A 158 3.15 -9.64 21.66
CA VAL A 158 4.60 -9.79 21.56
C VAL A 158 5.18 -8.68 20.69
N SER A 159 6.27 -8.06 21.16
CA SER A 159 6.96 -6.97 20.46
C SER A 159 8.28 -7.44 19.86
N PHE A 160 8.45 -7.20 18.55
CA PHE A 160 9.66 -7.50 17.81
C PHE A 160 10.34 -6.23 17.34
N TYR A 161 11.64 -6.15 17.57
CA TYR A 161 12.45 -4.96 17.31
C TYR A 161 13.25 -5.10 16.02
N SER A 162 13.31 -4.02 15.24
CA SER A 162 14.15 -3.93 14.04
C SER A 162 15.64 -4.04 14.39
N LEU A 163 16.41 -4.63 13.48
CA LEU A 163 17.87 -4.62 13.51
C LEU A 163 18.38 -3.61 12.49
N ASP A 164 18.82 -2.45 12.99
CA ASP A 164 19.30 -1.37 12.14
C ASP A 164 20.83 -1.32 12.11
N THR A 165 21.37 -0.94 10.96
CA THR A 165 22.82 -0.77 10.77
C THR A 165 23.13 0.56 10.09
N LEU A 166 24.14 1.28 10.57
CA LEU A 166 24.62 2.49 9.92
C LEU A 166 25.37 2.13 8.64
N ARG A 167 24.93 2.68 7.51
CA ARG A 167 25.71 2.62 6.28
C ARG A 167 26.91 3.56 6.43
N SER A 168 28.12 3.05 6.25
CA SER A 168 29.35 3.87 6.20
C SER A 168 29.12 5.09 5.30
N VAL A 169 29.22 6.29 5.89
CA VAL A 169 29.34 7.53 5.14
C VAL A 169 30.79 7.57 4.63
N SER A 170 30.97 7.55 3.32
CA SER A 170 32.27 7.89 2.74
C SER A 170 32.55 9.35 3.10
N ALA A 171 33.42 9.59 4.08
CA ALA A 171 34.01 10.91 4.23
C ALA A 171 34.75 11.21 2.93
N SER A 172 34.24 12.17 2.15
CA SER A 172 34.97 12.73 1.04
C SER A 172 36.13 13.54 1.62
N THR A 173 37.21 12.88 2.03
CA THR A 173 38.50 13.54 2.06
C THR A 173 38.81 13.92 0.62
N GLY A 174 38.85 15.23 0.37
CA GLY A 174 38.93 15.83 -0.96
C GLY A 174 40.26 15.55 -1.63
N ASP A 175 40.48 14.31 -2.05
CA ASP A 175 41.66 13.94 -2.81
C ASP A 175 41.31 13.73 -4.28
N LYS A 176 41.81 14.63 -5.11
CA LYS A 176 41.60 14.72 -6.55
C LYS A 176 42.44 13.66 -7.28
N SER A 177 42.17 12.38 -7.04
CA SER A 177 42.69 11.33 -7.92
C SER A 177 41.56 10.38 -8.33
N GLY A 178 41.42 10.16 -9.65
CA GLY A 178 40.28 9.52 -10.31
C GLY A 178 40.09 8.03 -10.04
N ARG A 179 40.21 7.58 -8.79
CA ARG A 179 39.86 6.22 -8.37
C ARG A 179 38.44 6.20 -7.82
N LYS A 180 37.57 5.37 -8.43
CA LYS A 180 36.20 5.14 -7.94
C LYS A 180 36.24 4.84 -6.43
N PRO A 181 35.45 5.52 -5.58
CA PRO A 181 35.44 5.25 -4.15
C PRO A 181 34.97 3.81 -3.93
N SER A 182 35.89 2.97 -3.46
CA SER A 182 35.58 1.63 -2.98
C SER A 182 34.75 1.76 -1.70
N THR A 183 33.44 1.56 -1.81
CA THR A 183 32.54 1.47 -0.66
C THR A 183 32.86 0.20 0.13
N LYS A 184 33.71 0.31 1.16
CA LYS A 184 33.86 -0.78 2.14
C LYS A 184 32.56 -0.88 2.94
N LYS A 185 31.76 -1.90 2.66
CA LYS A 185 30.64 -2.29 3.55
C LYS A 185 31.26 -2.65 4.89
N ILE A 186 30.99 -1.86 5.93
CA ILE A 186 31.30 -2.25 7.30
C ILE A 186 30.27 -3.31 7.68
N SER A 187 30.66 -4.58 7.64
CA SER A 187 29.86 -5.70 8.15
C SER A 187 30.38 -6.10 9.54
N GLY A 188 29.47 -6.34 10.49
CA GLY A 188 29.79 -6.76 11.86
C GLY A 188 29.40 -5.74 12.93
N GLN A 189 29.90 -5.91 14.16
CA GLN A 189 29.61 -5.03 15.31
C GLN A 189 29.89 -3.54 15.04
N ALA A 190 30.81 -3.23 14.12
CA ALA A 190 31.15 -1.86 13.72
C ALA A 190 30.04 -1.11 12.95
N GLY A 191 28.99 -1.81 12.48
CA GLY A 191 27.82 -1.21 11.84
C GLY A 191 26.61 -1.05 12.78
N ARG A 192 26.67 -1.56 14.02
CA ARG A 192 25.57 -1.50 14.99
C ARG A 192 25.35 -0.05 15.43
N LEU A 193 24.09 0.40 15.43
CA LEU A 193 23.75 1.71 15.98
C LEU A 193 24.11 1.76 17.47
N PRO A 194 24.67 2.88 17.97
CA PRO A 194 24.78 3.11 19.40
C PRO A 194 23.42 2.91 20.08
N ASP A 195 23.40 2.31 21.27
CA ASP A 195 22.15 1.91 21.93
C ASP A 195 21.14 3.06 22.08
N ARG A 196 21.61 4.27 22.39
CA ARG A 196 20.75 5.48 22.45
C ARG A 196 20.10 5.82 21.12
N LEU A 197 20.84 5.66 20.02
CA LEU A 197 20.34 5.93 18.67
C LEU A 197 19.37 4.84 18.23
N GLN A 198 19.65 3.57 18.56
CA GLN A 198 18.73 2.47 18.29
C GLN A 198 17.40 2.64 19.05
N ASP A 199 17.46 3.03 20.33
CA ASP A 199 16.26 3.37 21.11
C ASP A 199 15.47 4.53 20.48
N ALA A 200 16.18 5.55 19.98
CA ALA A 200 15.54 6.62 19.23
C ALA A 200 14.87 6.11 17.95
N VAL A 201 15.54 5.27 17.15
CA VAL A 201 14.97 4.69 15.92
C VAL A 201 13.72 3.86 16.20
N TRP A 202 13.69 3.05 17.26
CA TRP A 202 12.51 2.30 17.66
C TRP A 202 11.33 3.19 18.09
N SER A 203 11.61 4.41 18.56
CA SER A 203 10.59 5.40 18.95
C SER A 203 10.08 6.26 17.79
N VAL A 204 10.73 6.20 16.62
CA VAL A 204 10.33 6.99 15.45
C VAL A 204 9.04 6.43 14.86
N ASP A 205 8.09 7.33 14.60
CA ASP A 205 6.86 6.99 13.90
C ASP A 205 7.18 6.48 12.48
N ALA A 206 6.53 5.37 12.08
CA ALA A 206 6.76 4.70 10.80
C ALA A 206 6.60 5.63 9.59
N THR A 207 5.83 6.71 9.72
CA THR A 207 5.68 7.75 8.70
C THR A 207 7.00 8.42 8.30
N HIS A 208 7.94 8.54 9.23
CA HIS A 208 9.26 9.15 9.00
C HIS A 208 10.29 8.14 8.48
N SER A 209 9.94 6.86 8.39
CA SER A 209 10.80 5.76 7.94
C SER A 209 10.28 5.08 6.67
N LYS A 210 9.56 5.80 5.81
CA LYS A 210 8.91 5.25 4.61
C LYS A 210 7.96 4.07 4.94
N HIS A 211 7.26 4.15 6.06
CA HIS A 211 6.34 3.14 6.57
C HIS A 211 7.00 1.80 6.98
N HIS A 212 8.23 1.86 7.48
CA HIS A 212 8.93 0.74 8.13
C HIS A 212 8.91 0.94 9.64
N ALA A 213 8.10 0.16 10.35
CA ALA A 213 8.02 0.27 11.81
C ALA A 213 9.32 -0.23 12.47
N GLY A 214 9.83 0.52 13.46
CA GLY A 214 10.97 0.08 14.28
C GLY A 214 10.59 -1.03 15.26
N VAL A 215 9.31 -1.08 15.68
CA VAL A 215 8.76 -2.15 16.52
C VAL A 215 7.50 -2.70 15.85
N LEU A 216 7.43 -4.03 15.75
CA LEU A 216 6.29 -4.75 15.23
C LEU A 216 5.61 -5.52 16.36
N HIS A 217 4.30 -5.32 16.54
CA HIS A 217 3.51 -5.99 17.56
C HIS A 217 2.63 -7.06 16.95
N LEU A 218 2.67 -8.29 17.47
CA LEU A 218 1.90 -9.43 16.95
C LEU A 218 1.37 -10.32 18.07
N CYS A 219 0.27 -11.02 17.80
CA CYS A 219 -0.18 -12.20 18.54
C CYS A 219 -0.78 -13.22 17.56
N LEU A 220 -1.11 -14.42 18.03
CA LEU A 220 -1.67 -15.45 17.16
C LEU A 220 -3.06 -15.03 16.67
N ASN A 221 -3.41 -15.49 15.47
CA ASN A 221 -4.62 -15.17 14.72
C ASN A 221 -4.81 -13.68 14.37
N MET A 222 -3.82 -12.82 14.64
CA MET A 222 -3.89 -11.41 14.28
C MET A 222 -3.92 -11.27 12.74
N PRO A 223 -4.85 -10.49 12.18
CA PRO A 223 -4.85 -10.20 10.75
C PRO A 223 -3.66 -9.30 10.39
N VAL A 224 -2.97 -9.67 9.32
CA VAL A 224 -1.80 -8.97 8.79
C VAL A 224 -1.92 -8.80 7.27
N LEU A 225 -1.20 -7.83 6.73
CA LEU A 225 -1.14 -7.58 5.30
C LEU A 225 0.31 -7.64 4.85
N ILE A 226 0.58 -8.47 3.84
CA ILE A 226 1.92 -8.64 3.28
C ILE A 226 2.30 -7.38 2.50
N LYS A 227 3.49 -6.83 2.76
CA LYS A 227 3.99 -5.60 2.11
C LYS A 227 4.95 -5.82 0.94
N HIS A 228 5.37 -7.06 0.70
CA HIS A 228 6.37 -7.38 -0.30
C HIS A 228 5.92 -8.55 -1.17
N ASN A 229 6.31 -8.52 -2.45
CA ASN A 229 6.17 -9.68 -3.31
C ASN A 229 7.32 -10.64 -3.00
N VAL A 230 7.00 -11.76 -2.33
CA VAL A 230 7.98 -12.77 -1.92
C VAL A 230 7.94 -13.96 -2.88
N ALA A 231 6.74 -14.52 -3.07
CA ALA A 231 6.49 -15.67 -3.94
C ALA A 231 5.11 -15.48 -4.60
N THR A 232 5.10 -14.82 -5.75
CA THR A 232 3.87 -14.44 -6.48
C THR A 232 3.06 -15.66 -6.92
N GLU A 233 3.75 -16.76 -7.21
CA GLU A 233 3.23 -18.07 -7.59
C GLU A 233 2.54 -18.80 -6.43
N LEU A 234 2.84 -18.41 -5.19
CA LEU A 234 2.20 -18.93 -3.97
C LEU A 234 1.26 -17.90 -3.32
N CYS A 235 0.86 -16.86 -4.07
CA CYS A 235 0.02 -15.76 -3.58
C CYS A 235 0.62 -14.95 -2.40
N ILE A 236 1.93 -15.07 -2.14
CA ILE A 236 2.63 -14.25 -1.13
C ILE A 236 3.03 -12.92 -1.79
N THR A 237 2.03 -12.05 -1.96
CA THR A 237 2.14 -10.78 -2.69
C THR A 237 1.86 -9.58 -1.81
N ASN A 238 2.38 -8.42 -2.21
CA ASN A 238 2.02 -7.16 -1.59
C ASN A 238 0.51 -6.93 -1.69
N GLY A 239 -0.16 -6.71 -0.56
CA GLY A 239 -1.62 -6.58 -0.47
C GLY A 239 -2.35 -7.85 -0.02
N ALA A 240 -1.69 -9.02 -0.01
CA ALA A 240 -2.32 -10.24 0.47
C ALA A 240 -2.61 -10.16 1.97
N GLU A 241 -3.86 -10.44 2.33
CA GLU A 241 -4.29 -10.59 3.72
C GLU A 241 -3.91 -11.98 4.23
N GLY A 242 -3.67 -12.09 5.54
CA GLY A 242 -3.44 -13.36 6.18
C GLY A 242 -3.53 -13.27 7.69
N LYS A 243 -3.46 -14.42 8.36
CA LYS A 243 -3.52 -14.54 9.82
C LYS A 243 -2.23 -15.10 10.37
N VAL A 244 -1.73 -14.51 11.46
CA VAL A 244 -0.52 -14.99 12.12
C VAL A 244 -0.76 -16.35 12.77
N VAL A 245 -0.03 -17.38 12.36
CA VAL A 245 -0.11 -18.73 12.97
C VAL A 245 1.12 -19.08 13.81
N GLY A 246 2.18 -18.27 13.73
CA GLY A 246 3.35 -18.41 14.59
C GLY A 246 4.54 -17.59 14.10
N TRP A 247 5.67 -17.71 14.79
CA TRP A 247 6.92 -17.04 14.40
C TRP A 247 8.15 -17.75 14.95
N LYS A 248 9.30 -17.50 14.30
CA LYS A 248 10.64 -17.71 14.88
C LYS A 248 11.26 -16.36 15.19
N SER A 249 11.83 -16.25 16.39
CA SER A 249 12.45 -15.02 16.87
C SER A 249 13.78 -15.31 17.54
N ARG A 250 14.69 -14.34 17.47
CA ARG A 250 16.00 -14.41 18.12
C ARG A 250 16.16 -13.27 19.11
N GLU A 251 16.81 -13.54 20.22
CA GLU A 251 17.16 -12.50 21.20
C GLU A 251 18.31 -11.63 20.68
N ILE A 252 18.19 -10.31 20.86
CA ILE A 252 19.17 -9.32 20.40
C ILE A 252 19.83 -8.57 21.56
N GLY A 253 19.64 -9.06 22.79
CA GLY A 253 20.07 -8.43 24.04
C GLY A 253 19.04 -7.44 24.60
N ARG A 254 19.28 -6.96 25.83
CA ARG A 254 18.39 -6.02 26.56
C ARG A 254 16.95 -6.53 26.74
N ASN A 255 16.76 -7.85 26.87
CA ASN A 255 15.46 -8.53 26.91
C ASN A 255 14.57 -8.21 25.68
N ARG A 256 15.18 -7.89 24.54
CA ARG A 256 14.47 -7.60 23.28
C ARG A 256 14.67 -8.74 22.28
N ARG A 257 13.63 -8.99 21.50
CA ARG A 257 13.62 -10.02 20.45
C ARG A 257 13.46 -9.38 19.08
N THR A 258 14.06 -9.97 18.07
CA THR A 258 13.83 -9.65 16.67
C THR A 258 13.10 -10.80 15.99
N LEU A 259 12.29 -10.48 14.99
CA LEU A 259 11.53 -11.45 14.22
C LEU A 259 12.40 -11.99 13.07
N GLU A 260 12.58 -13.30 12.99
CA GLU A 260 13.33 -13.94 11.90
C GLU A 260 12.40 -14.47 10.82
N VAL A 261 11.34 -15.18 11.22
CA VAL A 261 10.36 -15.77 10.31
C VAL A 261 8.96 -15.58 10.90
N LEU A 262 8.03 -15.11 10.09
CA LEU A 262 6.61 -15.05 10.42
C LEU A 262 5.88 -16.13 9.62
N PHE A 263 5.09 -16.96 10.32
CA PHE A 263 4.20 -17.93 9.67
C PHE A 263 2.81 -17.32 9.57
N VAL A 264 2.27 -17.29 8.35
CA VAL A 264 0.98 -16.68 8.02
C VAL A 264 0.14 -17.69 7.25
N GLU A 265 -1.12 -17.83 7.64
CA GLU A 265 -2.15 -18.51 6.87
C GLU A 265 -2.80 -17.48 5.92
N LEU A 266 -2.81 -17.78 4.62
CA LEU A 266 -3.41 -16.96 3.56
C LEU A 266 -4.81 -17.45 3.21
#